data_AF-A0A5Q0GAY7-F1
#
_entry.id   AF-A0A5Q0GAY7-F1
#
_cell.length_a   1.000
_cell.length_b   1.000
_cell.length_c   1.000
_cell.angle_alpha   90.00
_cell.angle_beta   90.00
_cell.angle_gamma   90.00
#
_symmetry.space_group_name_H-M   'P 1'
#
loop_
_entity.id
_entity.type
_entity.pdbx_description
1 polymer ?
#
loop_
_entity_poly.entity_id
_entity_poly.type
_entity_poly.pdbx_seq_one_letter_code
_entity_poly.pdbx_strand_id
1 'polypeptide(L)'
;MRDHLHNEKGKFYWKILLKLMIYGTCSTVLFTASIVIVKSLFFYFNSITKSSYPTSVPWIDSQYECEYTGRTWNENQCWDKEQSPWF
;
A
#
# COMPACT_ATOMS: atom_id res chain seq x y z
N MET A 1 16.53 -58.49 -6.19
CA MET A 1 15.27 -58.01 -6.83
C MET A 1 14.55 -56.91 -6.03
N ARG A 2 14.61 -56.93 -4.68
CA ARG A 2 13.96 -55.94 -3.80
C ARG A 2 14.58 -54.54 -3.85
N ASP A 3 15.89 -54.44 -4.08
CA ASP A 3 16.63 -53.16 -4.05
C ASP A 3 16.36 -52.27 -5.27
N HIS A 4 16.11 -52.88 -6.43
CA HIS A 4 15.73 -52.15 -7.65
C HIS A 4 14.35 -51.49 -7.53
N LEU A 5 13.40 -52.17 -6.88
CA LEU A 5 12.05 -51.66 -6.62
C LEU A 5 12.06 -50.46 -5.65
N HIS A 6 12.96 -50.45 -4.67
CA HIS A 6 13.10 -49.34 -3.73
C HIS A 6 13.70 -48.09 -4.38
N ASN A 7 14.67 -48.27 -5.28
CA ASN A 7 15.32 -47.17 -6.02
C ASN A 7 14.35 -46.49 -7.01
N GLU A 8 13.54 -47.27 -7.73
CA GLU A 8 12.49 -46.77 -8.63
C GLU A 8 11.46 -45.90 -7.90
N LYS A 9 10.95 -46.39 -6.76
CA LYS A 9 10.00 -45.66 -5.91
C LYS A 9 10.61 -44.39 -5.32
N GLY A 10 11.87 -44.45 -4.88
CA GLY A 10 12.61 -43.30 -4.36
C GLY A 10 12.80 -42.20 -5.41
N LYS A 11 13.16 -42.57 -6.64
CA LYS A 11 13.26 -41.63 -7.77
C LYS A 11 11.91 -40.98 -8.12
N PHE A 12 10.83 -41.75 -8.09
CA PHE A 12 9.48 -41.23 -8.33
C PHE A 12 9.06 -40.23 -7.22
N TYR A 13 9.30 -40.58 -5.96
CA TYR A 13 8.98 -39.73 -4.81
C TYR A 13 9.82 -38.44 -4.81
N TRP A 14 11.12 -38.53 -5.11
CA TRP A 14 12.00 -37.38 -5.24
C TRP A 14 11.54 -36.39 -6.32
N LYS A 15 11.11 -36.89 -7.48
CA LYS A 15 10.56 -36.05 -8.55
C LYS A 15 9.29 -35.32 -8.13
N ILE A 16 8.42 -35.96 -7.34
CA ILE A 16 7.20 -35.34 -6.81
C ILE A 16 7.57 -34.26 -5.79
N LEU A 17 8.46 -34.55 -4.84
CA LEU A 17 8.92 -33.58 -3.85
C LEU A 17 9.55 -32.35 -4.52
N LEU A 18 10.35 -32.56 -5.56
CA LEU A 18 11.01 -31.47 -6.29
C LEU A 18 10.00 -30.57 -7.01
N LYS A 19 8.96 -31.15 -7.62
CA LYS A 19 7.86 -30.38 -8.23
C LYS A 19 7.06 -29.59 -7.20
N LEU A 20 6.76 -30.20 -6.04
CA LEU A 20 6.05 -29.52 -4.96
C LEU A 20 6.86 -28.36 -4.38
N MET A 21 8.19 -28.54 -4.23
CA MET A 21 9.09 -27.49 -3.80
C MET A 21 9.11 -26.32 -4.79
N ILE A 22 9.23 -26.61 -6.10
CA ILE A 22 9.19 -25.57 -7.14
C ILE A 22 7.85 -24.83 -7.09
N TYR A 23 6.73 -25.54 -7.10
CA TYR A 23 5.40 -24.91 -7.04
C TYR A 23 5.21 -24.07 -5.77
N GLY A 24 5.66 -24.58 -4.63
CA GLY A 24 5.63 -23.86 -3.35
C GLY A 24 6.42 -22.57 -3.42
N THR A 25 7.67 -22.62 -3.90
CA THR A 25 8.51 -21.42 -4.05
C THR A 25 7.95 -20.41 -5.03
N CYS A 26 7.42 -20.85 -6.18
CA CYS A 26 6.77 -19.93 -7.13
C CYS A 26 5.54 -19.27 -6.53
N SER A 27 4.71 -20.04 -5.81
CA SER A 27 3.51 -19.52 -5.16
C SER A 27 3.84 -18.47 -4.10
N THR A 28 4.83 -18.72 -3.24
CA THR A 28 5.23 -17.76 -2.20
C THR A 28 5.82 -16.48 -2.79
N VAL A 29 6.58 -16.57 -3.89
CA VAL A 29 7.10 -15.39 -4.61
C VAL A 29 5.94 -14.55 -5.18
N LEU A 30 4.94 -15.17 -5.80
CA LEU A 30 3.78 -14.45 -6.33
C LEU A 30 2.95 -13.79 -5.22
N PHE A 31 2.74 -14.49 -4.11
CA PHE A 31 2.03 -13.94 -2.95
C PHE A 31 2.77 -12.74 -2.35
N THR A 32 4.08 -12.85 -2.16
CA THR A 32 4.87 -11.75 -1.59
C THR A 32 4.90 -10.54 -2.50
N ALA A 33 5.08 -10.73 -3.82
CA ALA A 33 4.99 -9.64 -4.80
C ALA A 33 3.62 -8.95 -4.76
N SER A 34 2.54 -9.72 -4.66
CA SER A 34 1.17 -9.19 -4.57
C SER A 34 0.97 -8.33 -3.32
N ILE A 35 1.46 -8.79 -2.16
CA ILE A 35 1.40 -8.02 -0.90
C ILE A 35 2.16 -6.71 -1.00
N VAL A 36 3.35 -6.72 -1.62
CA VAL A 36 4.16 -5.50 -1.82
C VAL A 36 3.38 -4.49 -2.68
N ILE A 37 2.79 -4.92 -3.79
CA ILE A 37 2.01 -4.05 -4.67
C ILE A 37 0.84 -3.41 -3.91
N VAL A 38 0.06 -4.22 -3.18
CA VAL A 38 -1.08 -3.71 -2.39
C VAL A 38 -0.63 -2.70 -1.34
N LYS A 39 0.46 -2.97 -0.63
CA LYS A 39 1.02 -2.03 0.37
C LYS A 39 1.51 -0.74 -0.26
N SER A 40 2.20 -0.81 -1.41
CA SER A 40 2.66 0.36 -2.14
C SER A 40 1.49 1.23 -2.62
N LEU A 41 0.45 0.61 -3.16
CA LEU A 41 -0.78 1.32 -3.55
C LEU A 41 -1.44 1.98 -2.34
N PHE A 42 -1.60 1.25 -1.23
CA PHE A 42 -2.17 1.80 -0.01
C PHE A 42 -1.37 3.00 0.51
N PHE A 43 -0.05 2.92 0.52
CA PHE A 43 0.81 4.03 0.92
C PHE A 43 0.67 5.23 -0.02
N TYR A 44 0.67 5.00 -1.33
CA TYR A 44 0.51 6.03 -2.35
C TYR A 44 -0.83 6.78 -2.17
N PHE A 45 -1.94 6.05 -2.07
CA PHE A 45 -3.26 6.67 -1.87
C PHE A 45 -3.37 7.40 -0.53
N ASN A 46 -2.82 6.85 0.56
CA ASN A 46 -2.78 7.57 1.84
C ASN A 46 -1.91 8.82 1.81
N SER A 47 -0.87 8.85 0.99
CA SER A 47 -0.05 10.05 0.82
C SER A 47 -0.82 11.14 0.09
N ILE A 48 -1.58 10.79 -0.96
CA ILE A 48 -2.41 11.73 -1.72
C ILE A 48 -3.52 12.32 -0.85
N THR A 49 -4.19 11.51 -0.03
CA THR A 49 -5.27 12.01 0.83
C THR A 49 -4.79 12.84 2.00
N LYS A 50 -3.50 12.77 2.36
CA LYS A 50 -2.91 13.55 3.46
C LYS A 50 -2.21 14.83 3.01
N SER A 51 -1.95 15.02 1.72
CA SER A 51 -1.49 16.31 1.21
C SER A 51 -2.65 17.29 1.16
N SER A 52 -3.01 17.85 2.31
CA SER A 52 -3.80 19.07 2.39
C SER A 52 -2.88 20.22 2.00
N TYR A 53 -3.19 20.89 0.89
CA TYR A 53 -2.52 22.13 0.51
C TYR A 53 -3.37 23.28 1.03
N PRO A 54 -3.05 23.84 2.21
CA PRO A 54 -3.87 24.89 2.78
C PRO A 54 -3.87 26.09 1.83
N THR A 55 -5.06 26.59 1.50
CA THR A 55 -5.21 27.77 0.65
C THR A 55 -5.70 28.93 1.51
N SER A 56 -5.09 30.11 1.35
CA SER A 56 -5.52 31.33 2.03
C SER A 56 -6.88 31.79 1.48
N VAL A 57 -7.81 32.14 2.36
CA VAL A 57 -9.15 32.65 2.01
C VAL A 57 -9.11 34.18 2.02
N PRO A 58 -9.09 34.86 0.85
CA PRO A 58 -8.80 36.29 0.76
C PRO A 58 -9.94 37.21 1.21
N TRP A 59 -11.18 36.70 1.33
CA TRP A 59 -12.33 37.48 1.76
C TRP A 59 -12.62 37.43 3.27
N ILE A 60 -11.86 36.63 4.04
CA ILE A 60 -11.97 36.56 5.50
C ILE A 60 -10.74 37.21 6.12
N ASP A 61 -10.91 38.41 6.67
CA ASP A 61 -9.85 39.21 7.31
C ASP A 61 -9.95 39.24 8.84
N SER A 62 -10.95 38.54 9.40
CA SER A 62 -11.18 38.43 10.83
C SER A 62 -10.87 37.02 11.34
N GLN A 63 -10.07 36.94 12.41
CA GLN A 63 -9.80 35.68 13.13
C GLN A 63 -11.09 35.01 13.59
N TYR A 64 -12.02 35.79 14.15
CA TYR A 64 -13.29 35.27 14.66
C TYR A 64 -14.11 34.61 13.55
N GLU A 65 -14.21 35.25 12.38
CA GLU A 65 -14.95 34.72 11.23
C GLU A 65 -14.29 33.46 10.67
N CYS A 66 -12.95 33.44 10.62
CA CYS A 66 -12.21 32.26 10.20
C CYS A 66 -12.48 31.05 11.10
N GLU A 67 -12.35 31.23 12.42
CA GLU A 67 -12.57 30.17 13.40
C GLU A 67 -14.04 29.74 13.48
N TYR A 68 -14.98 30.69 13.33
CA TYR A 68 -16.43 30.40 13.28
C TYR A 68 -16.78 29.45 12.12
N THR A 69 -16.06 29.54 11.00
CA THR A 69 -16.25 28.65 9.84
C THR A 69 -15.49 27.32 9.95
N GLY A 70 -14.82 27.05 11.08
CA GLY A 70 -14.03 25.83 11.28
C GLY A 70 -12.69 25.81 10.55
N ARG A 71 -12.22 26.96 10.06
CA ARG A 71 -10.93 27.13 9.38
C ARG A 71 -9.83 27.51 10.38
N THR A 72 -8.57 27.50 9.93
CA THR A 72 -7.42 27.81 10.80
C THR A 72 -6.92 29.22 10.52
N TRP A 73 -6.86 30.09 11.53
CA TRP A 73 -6.21 31.39 11.42
C TRP A 73 -4.70 31.26 11.66
N ASN A 74 -3.87 31.69 10.71
CA ASN A 74 -2.41 31.70 10.83
C ASN A 74 -1.80 32.80 9.96
N GLU A 75 -0.74 33.45 10.43
CA GLU A 75 -0.02 34.53 9.69
C GLU A 75 -0.94 35.68 9.20
N ASN A 76 -1.91 36.10 10.02
CA ASN A 76 -2.92 37.10 9.66
C ASN A 76 -3.78 36.73 8.44
N GLN A 77 -3.89 35.45 8.15
CA GLN A 77 -4.71 34.91 7.06
C GLN A 77 -5.56 33.75 7.55
N CYS A 78 -6.72 33.58 6.93
CA CYS A 78 -7.55 32.41 7.14
C CYS A 78 -7.14 31.29 6.18
N TRP A 79 -6.88 30.09 6.69
CA TRP A 79 -6.43 28.93 5.92
C TRP A 79 -7.50 27.84 5.86
N ASP A 80 -7.83 27.43 4.65
CA ASP A 80 -8.74 26.32 4.37
C ASP A 80 -7.95 25.05 4.06
N LYS A 81 -8.24 23.95 4.77
CA LYS A 81 -7.54 22.65 4.65
C LYS A 81 -8.16 21.74 3.59
N GLU A 82 -9.29 22.09 3.01
CA GLU A 82 -10.09 21.17 2.17
C GLU A 82 -9.61 21.00 0.72
N GLN A 83 -8.51 21.64 0.29
CA GLN A 83 -8.01 21.38 -1.07
C GLN A 83 -7.25 20.05 -1.15
N SER A 84 -7.92 19.07 -1.76
CA SER A 84 -7.28 17.87 -2.29
C SER A 84 -6.70 18.18 -3.68
N PRO A 85 -5.42 17.87 -3.93
CA PRO A 85 -4.78 18.03 -5.23
C PRO A 85 -5.33 17.01 -6.25
N TRP A 86 -6.48 17.29 -6.85
CA TRP A 86 -6.89 16.58 -8.06
C TRP A 86 -6.33 17.35 -9.27
N PHE A 87 -5.07 17.07 -9.61
CA PHE A 87 -4.45 17.47 -10.87
C PHE A 87 -3.96 16.24 -11.63
#